data_AF-A0A7C4MAF2-F1
#
_entry.id   AF-A0A7C4MAF2-F1
#
_cell.length_a   1.000
_cell.length_b   1.000
_cell.length_c   1.000
_cell.angle_alpha   90.00
_cell.angle_beta   90.00
_cell.angle_gamma   90.00
#
_symmetry.space_group_name_H-M   'P 1'
#
loop_
_entity.id
_entity.type
_entity.pdbx_description
1 polymer ?
#
loop_
_entity_poly.entity_id
_entity_poly.type
_entity_poly.pdbx_seq_one_letter_code
_entity_poly.pdbx_strand_id
1 'polypeptide(L)'
;MLGLRAKDKINSDVIVYMGLSPYIRGARATAAIKGLLDSGLTVRVDPETLPDEERIRGEHIAEYAKTLKATDLSLYNKRFSNYIREGLNVEDMPKIFEEIKQKIIASGGWPK
;
A
#
# COMPACT_ATOMS: atom_id res chain seq x y z
N MET A 1 -3.57 -5.37 7.16
CA MET A 1 -4.69 -5.39 8.13
C MET A 1 -5.55 -6.65 8.01
N LEU A 2 -6.19 -6.91 6.84
CA LEU A 2 -7.08 -8.07 6.67
C LEU A 2 -6.38 -9.39 7.01
N GLY A 3 -5.18 -9.59 6.47
CA GLY A 3 -4.41 -10.81 6.71
C GLY A 3 -4.08 -11.04 8.19
N LEU A 4 -3.67 -10.01 8.93
CA LEU A 4 -3.45 -10.10 10.38
C LEU A 4 -4.70 -10.52 11.18
N ARG A 5 -5.91 -10.15 10.70
CA ARG A 5 -7.18 -10.56 11.34
C ARG A 5 -7.59 -11.99 10.99
N ALA A 6 -7.10 -12.51 9.86
CA ALA A 6 -7.53 -13.77 9.27
C ALA A 6 -6.52 -14.90 9.48
N LYS A 7 -5.24 -14.59 9.73
CA LYS A 7 -4.15 -15.57 9.88
C LYS A 7 -4.42 -16.66 10.92
N ASP A 8 -5.09 -16.31 12.02
CA ASP A 8 -5.39 -17.26 13.10
C ASP A 8 -6.65 -18.10 12.82
N LYS A 9 -7.37 -17.81 11.72
CA LYS A 9 -8.64 -18.47 11.33
C LYS A 9 -8.51 -19.29 10.05
N ILE A 10 -7.48 -19.02 9.25
CA ILE A 10 -7.28 -19.64 7.95
C ILE A 10 -6.05 -20.54 8.04
N ASN A 11 -6.29 -21.84 7.89
CA ASN A 11 -5.25 -22.86 7.99
C ASN A 11 -4.92 -23.50 6.63
N SER A 12 -5.50 -22.99 5.54
CA SER A 12 -5.34 -23.49 4.18
C SER A 12 -4.89 -22.38 3.23
N ASP A 13 -4.43 -22.78 2.05
CA ASP A 13 -4.12 -21.84 0.97
C ASP A 13 -5.32 -20.95 0.63
N VAL A 14 -5.06 -19.65 0.48
CA VAL A 14 -6.05 -18.66 0.04
C VAL A 14 -6.03 -18.56 -1.47
N ILE A 15 -7.22 -18.59 -2.07
CA ILE A 15 -7.43 -18.34 -3.50
C ILE A 15 -8.09 -16.98 -3.67
N VAL A 16 -7.52 -16.13 -4.52
CA VAL A 16 -8.05 -14.79 -4.78
C VAL A 16 -9.14 -14.88 -5.86
N TYR A 17 -10.31 -14.34 -5.55
CA TYR A 17 -11.40 -14.18 -6.52
C TYR A 17 -11.59 -12.70 -6.86
N MET A 18 -11.40 -12.35 -8.15
CA MET A 18 -11.47 -10.95 -8.62
C MET A 18 -12.78 -10.61 -9.38
N GLY A 19 -13.72 -11.56 -9.45
CA GLY A 19 -14.96 -11.38 -10.21
C GLY A 19 -14.69 -11.04 -11.68
N LEU A 20 -15.38 -10.01 -12.20
CA LEU A 20 -15.27 -9.54 -13.59
C LEU A 20 -14.09 -8.58 -13.81
N SER A 21 -13.37 -8.18 -12.76
CA SER A 21 -12.25 -7.26 -12.91
C SER A 21 -11.03 -7.98 -13.49
N PRO A 22 -10.34 -7.40 -14.48
CA PRO A 22 -9.14 -8.02 -15.04
C PRO A 22 -8.02 -8.06 -14.00
N TYR A 23 -7.19 -9.11 -14.07
CA TYR A 23 -5.98 -9.22 -13.28
C TYR A 23 -4.86 -8.39 -13.93
N ILE A 24 -4.48 -7.27 -13.29
CA ILE A 24 -3.45 -6.35 -13.80
C ILE A 24 -2.23 -6.40 -12.86
N ARG A 25 -1.05 -6.71 -13.43
CA ARG A 25 0.24 -6.72 -12.72
C ARG A 25 0.51 -5.37 -12.06
N GLY A 26 0.96 -5.39 -10.81
CA GLY A 26 1.30 -4.18 -10.04
C GLY A 26 0.14 -3.22 -9.74
N ALA A 27 -1.12 -3.66 -9.92
CA ALA A 27 -2.30 -2.85 -9.62
C ALA A 27 -2.63 -2.84 -8.11
N ARG A 28 -3.64 -2.05 -7.74
CA ARG A 28 -4.13 -1.95 -6.34
C ARG A 28 -4.56 -3.29 -5.76
N ALA A 29 -5.20 -4.15 -6.57
CA ALA A 29 -5.61 -5.47 -6.13
C ALA A 29 -4.40 -6.36 -5.79
N THR A 30 -3.36 -6.36 -6.62
CA THR A 30 -2.16 -7.16 -6.37
C THR A 30 -1.34 -6.62 -5.20
N ALA A 31 -1.36 -5.31 -4.95
CA ALA A 31 -0.81 -4.72 -3.72
C ALA A 31 -1.52 -5.23 -2.46
N ALA A 32 -2.84 -5.37 -2.49
CA ALA A 32 -3.60 -5.93 -1.38
C ALA A 32 -3.27 -7.42 -1.14
N ILE A 33 -3.07 -8.19 -2.22
CA ILE A 33 -2.64 -9.60 -2.15
C ILE A 33 -1.26 -9.70 -1.49
N LYS A 34 -0.32 -8.85 -1.88
CA LYS A 34 1.02 -8.76 -1.25
C LYS A 34 0.90 -8.50 0.26
N GLY A 35 0.01 -7.61 0.68
CA GLY A 35 -0.26 -7.39 2.11
C GLY A 35 -0.88 -8.59 2.85
N LEU A 36 -1.52 -9.54 2.17
CA LEU A 36 -1.94 -10.82 2.76
C LEU A 36 -0.74 -11.74 2.96
N LEU A 37 0.13 -11.86 1.96
CA LEU A 37 1.38 -12.63 2.05
C LEU A 37 2.25 -12.13 3.21
N ASP A 38 2.43 -10.82 3.31
CA ASP A 38 3.25 -10.19 4.37
C ASP A 38 2.69 -10.42 5.79
N SER A 39 1.42 -10.82 5.91
CA SER A 39 0.80 -11.15 7.21
C SER A 39 1.04 -12.60 7.66
N GLY A 40 1.66 -13.43 6.82
CA GLY A 40 1.92 -14.85 7.06
C GLY A 40 0.88 -15.80 6.47
N LEU A 41 -0.07 -15.32 5.66
CA LEU A 41 -1.01 -16.18 4.93
C LEU A 41 -0.37 -16.72 3.65
N THR A 42 -0.60 -17.99 3.35
CA THR A 42 -0.24 -18.57 2.04
C THR A 42 -1.32 -18.24 1.02
N VAL A 43 -0.97 -17.47 -0.01
CA VAL A 43 -1.89 -17.09 -1.09
C VAL A 43 -1.38 -17.65 -2.41
N ARG A 44 -2.25 -18.31 -3.19
CA ARG A 44 -1.91 -18.81 -4.53
C ARG A 44 -1.88 -17.67 -5.53
N VAL A 45 -0.69 -17.13 -5.76
CA VAL A 45 -0.43 -16.05 -6.73
C VAL A 45 0.98 -16.20 -7.26
N ASP A 46 1.20 -15.78 -8.50
CA ASP A 46 2.54 -15.63 -9.07
C ASP A 46 3.23 -14.39 -8.45
N PRO A 47 4.34 -14.55 -7.70
CA PRO A 47 5.04 -13.44 -7.06
C PRO A 47 5.50 -12.35 -8.03
N GLU A 48 5.80 -12.68 -9.30
CA GLU A 48 6.24 -11.71 -10.31
C GLU A 48 5.14 -10.73 -10.73
N THR A 49 3.89 -11.03 -10.37
CA THR A 49 2.75 -10.17 -10.67
C THR A 49 2.46 -9.12 -9.60
N LEU A 50 3.11 -9.25 -8.44
CA LEU A 50 3.00 -8.33 -7.32
C LEU A 50 3.79 -7.05 -7.60
N PRO A 51 3.38 -5.90 -7.02
CA PRO A 51 4.14 -4.67 -7.17
C PRO A 51 5.45 -4.73 -6.38
N ASP A 52 6.45 -3.99 -6.85
CA ASP A 52 7.74 -3.83 -6.16
C ASP A 52 7.58 -3.10 -4.82
N GLU A 53 8.49 -3.37 -3.88
CA GLU A 53 8.48 -2.78 -2.53
C GLU A 53 8.54 -1.23 -2.57
N GLU A 54 9.33 -0.65 -3.47
CA GLU A 54 9.42 0.81 -3.68
C GLU A 54 8.05 1.42 -3.99
N ARG A 55 7.24 0.71 -4.77
CA ARG A 55 5.89 1.15 -5.13
C ARG A 55 4.93 1.03 -3.96
N ILE A 56 5.06 -0.03 -3.16
CA ILE A 56 4.26 -0.26 -1.95
C ILE A 56 4.56 0.82 -0.89
N ARG A 57 5.85 1.17 -0.72
CA ARG A 57 6.31 2.23 0.21
C ARG A 57 5.95 3.64 -0.27
N GLY A 58 5.50 3.79 -1.51
CA GLY A 58 5.09 5.09 -2.06
C GLY A 58 6.26 5.97 -2.51
N GLU A 59 7.41 5.37 -2.83
CA GLU A 59 8.61 6.12 -3.27
C GLU A 59 8.34 6.88 -4.56
N HIS A 60 7.67 6.25 -5.53
CA HIS A 60 7.21 6.89 -6.77
C HIS A 60 6.32 8.13 -6.53
N ILE A 61 5.52 8.14 -5.45
CA ILE A 61 4.66 9.29 -5.11
C ILE A 61 5.53 10.43 -4.55
N ALA A 62 6.47 10.10 -3.67
CA ALA A 62 7.41 11.07 -3.10
C ALA A 62 8.31 11.70 -4.18
N GLU A 63 8.83 10.90 -5.12
CA GLU A 63 9.63 11.40 -6.24
C GLU A 63 8.81 12.31 -7.17
N TYR A 64 7.57 11.90 -7.48
CA TYR A 64 6.68 12.72 -8.29
C TYR A 64 6.33 14.05 -7.60
N ALA A 65 6.11 14.02 -6.29
CA ALA A 65 5.88 15.20 -5.46
C ALA A 65 7.10 16.16 -5.49
N LYS A 66 8.32 15.64 -5.33
CA LYS A 66 9.57 16.42 -5.44
C LYS A 66 9.68 17.11 -6.81
N THR A 67 9.46 16.35 -7.88
CA THR A 67 9.56 16.84 -9.26
C THR A 67 8.56 17.98 -9.51
N LEU A 68 7.32 17.80 -9.06
CA LEU A 68 6.28 18.83 -9.19
C LEU A 68 6.59 20.06 -8.36
N LYS A 69 7.05 19.91 -7.12
CA LYS A 69 7.39 21.05 -6.26
C LYS A 69 8.52 21.90 -6.84
N ALA A 70 9.49 21.26 -7.52
CA ALA A 70 10.58 21.94 -8.22
C ALA A 70 10.14 22.62 -9.53
N THR A 71 9.21 22.00 -10.28
CA THR A 71 8.84 22.46 -11.63
C THR A 71 7.62 23.37 -11.64
N ASP A 72 6.57 23.02 -10.91
CA ASP A 72 5.28 23.72 -10.89
C ASP A 72 4.61 23.59 -9.51
N LEU A 73 4.84 24.60 -8.67
CA LEU A 73 4.28 24.69 -7.32
C LEU A 73 2.75 24.82 -7.32
N SER A 74 2.15 25.41 -8.36
CA SER A 74 0.68 25.54 -8.47
C SER A 74 0.04 24.17 -8.69
N LEU A 75 0.60 23.38 -9.61
CA LEU A 75 0.15 22.02 -9.87
C LEU A 75 0.38 21.09 -8.68
N TYR A 76 1.50 21.24 -7.97
CA TYR A 76 1.76 20.54 -6.71
C TYR A 76 0.65 20.79 -5.69
N ASN A 77 0.33 22.06 -5.43
CA ASN A 77 -0.69 22.46 -4.45
C ASN A 77 -2.08 21.94 -4.83
N LYS A 78 -2.43 21.90 -6.12
CA LYS A 78 -3.70 21.35 -6.58
C LYS A 78 -3.78 19.83 -6.37
N ARG A 79 -2.77 19.09 -6.84
CA ARG A 79 -2.74 17.61 -6.79
C ARG A 79 -2.69 17.07 -5.36
N PHE A 80 -1.93 17.72 -4.48
CA PHE A 80 -1.71 17.27 -3.11
C PHE A 80 -2.43 18.13 -2.06
N SER A 81 -3.45 18.90 -2.48
CA SER A 81 -4.22 19.80 -1.63
C SER A 81 -4.73 19.16 -0.33
N ASN A 82 -5.21 17.92 -0.39
CA ASN A 82 -5.68 17.22 0.80
C ASN A 82 -4.53 16.88 1.76
N TYR A 83 -3.38 16.42 1.27
CA TYR A 83 -2.21 16.14 2.13
C TYR A 83 -1.71 17.40 2.81
N ILE A 84 -1.64 18.51 2.06
CA ILE A 84 -1.21 19.81 2.60
C ILE A 84 -2.17 20.30 3.69
N ARG A 85 -3.49 20.13 3.48
CA ARG A 85 -4.51 20.51 4.48
C ARG A 85 -4.35 19.75 5.79
N GLU A 86 -4.01 18.47 5.71
CA GLU A 86 -3.76 17.61 6.87
C GLU A 86 -2.35 17.79 7.46
N GLY A 87 -1.54 18.73 6.94
CA GLY A 87 -0.18 18.99 7.39
C GLY A 87 0.83 17.88 7.04
N LEU A 88 0.50 17.02 6.08
CA LEU A 88 1.35 15.90 5.65
C LEU A 88 2.29 16.31 4.52
N ASN A 89 3.57 15.97 4.67
CA ASN A 89 4.56 16.12 3.60
C ASN A 89 4.58 14.86 2.71
N VAL A 90 4.21 15.02 1.44
CA VAL A 90 4.14 13.90 0.47
C VAL A 90 5.53 13.34 0.15
N GLU A 91 6.58 14.15 0.31
CA GLU A 91 7.97 13.70 0.10
C GLU A 91 8.42 12.67 1.15
N ASP A 92 7.77 12.65 2.33
CA ASP A 92 8.04 11.73 3.43
C ASP A 92 7.13 10.48 3.41
N MET A 93 6.39 10.25 2.32
CA MET A 93 5.48 9.10 2.18
C MET A 93 6.09 7.74 2.56
N PRO A 94 7.34 7.40 2.17
CA PRO A 94 7.97 6.15 2.59
C PRO A 94 8.12 6.03 4.11
N LYS A 95 8.40 7.13 4.82
CA LYS A 95 8.51 7.12 6.28
C LYS A 95 7.14 6.94 6.92
N ILE A 96 6.15 7.70 6.45
CA ILE A 96 4.75 7.60 6.92
C ILE A 96 4.25 6.16 6.74
N PHE A 97 4.54 5.54 5.59
CA PHE A 97 4.18 4.15 5.32
C PHE A 97 4.75 3.20 6.38
N GLU A 98 6.05 3.27 6.66
CA GLU A 98 6.68 2.40 7.66
C GLU A 98 6.10 2.63 9.06
N GLU A 99 5.93 3.88 9.48
CA GLU A 99 5.34 4.20 10.78
C GLU A 99 3.94 3.60 10.94
N ILE A 100 3.09 3.72 9.92
CA ILE A 100 1.74 3.17 9.94
C ILE A 100 1.76 1.64 9.86
N LYS A 101 2.65 1.05 9.06
CA LYS A 101 2.85 -0.41 9.00
C LYS A 101 3.20 -0.98 10.37
N GLN A 102 4.14 -0.36 11.08
CA GLN A 102 4.52 -0.78 12.43
C GLN A 102 3.37 -0.66 13.43
N LYS A 103 2.62 0.46 13.38
CA LYS A 103 1.43 0.64 14.22
C LYS A 103 0.40 -0.46 13.99
N ILE A 104 0.13 -0.82 12.73
CA ILE A 104 -0.83 -1.89 12.37
C ILE A 104 -0.36 -3.27 12.87
N ILE A 105 0.94 -3.55 12.79
CA ILE A 105 1.51 -4.80 13.29
C ILE A 105 1.37 -4.86 14.81
N ALA A 106 1.72 -3.78 15.51
CA ALA A 106 1.63 -3.69 16.97
C ALA A 106 0.19 -3.83 17.49
N SER A 107 -0.80 -3.28 16.78
CA SER A 107 -2.22 -3.39 17.15
C SER A 107 -2.87 -4.70 16.71
N GLY A 108 -2.17 -5.59 15.98
CA GLY A 108 -2.72 -6.85 15.48
C GLY A 108 -3.84 -6.67 14.44
N GLY A 109 -3.95 -5.48 13.83
CA GLY A 109 -5.09 -5.09 12.97
C GLY A 109 -5.68 -3.73 13.35
N TRP A 110 -6.86 -3.40 12.83
CA TRP A 110 -7.54 -2.14 13.17
C TRP A 110 -7.96 -2.13 14.65
N PRO A 111 -7.75 -1.05 15.42
CA PRO A 111 -8.23 -0.96 16.80
C PRO A 111 -9.76 -1.08 16.80
N LYS A 112 -10.30 -2.02 17.59
CA LYS A 112 -11.75 -2.18 17.74
C LYS A 112 -12.38 -0.93 18.33
#